data_AF-A0A523Y8S9-F1
#
_entry.id   AF-A0A523Y8S9-F1
#
_cell.length_a   1.000
_cell.length_b   1.000
_cell.length_c   1.000
_cell.angle_alpha   90.00
_cell.angle_beta   90.00
_cell.angle_gamma   90.00
#
_symmetry.space_group_name_H-M   'P 1'
#
loop_
_entity.id
_entity.type
_entity.pdbx_description
1 polymer ?
#
loop_
_entity_poly.entity_id
_entity_poly.type
_entity_poly.pdbx_seq_one_letter_code
_entity_poly.pdbx_strand_id
1 'polypeptide(L)' 'MIFDSLDFLEGVVLEDVPKHFGSKRKSLTEKSLKRSNMMLNPLNLKHLNRMDESNADMITLNLEDAIAPSRK' A
#
# COMPACT_ATOMS: atom_id res chain seq x y z
N MET A 1 -6.20 -23.61 3.73
CA MET A 1 -6.26 -22.68 4.88
C MET A 1 -4.90 -22.78 5.58
N ILE A 2 -4.30 -21.70 6.10
CA ILE A 2 -2.93 -21.75 6.66
C ILE A 2 -2.91 -22.47 8.03
N PHE A 3 -4.05 -22.56 8.71
CA PHE A 3 -4.19 -23.25 9.99
C PHE A 3 -5.34 -24.26 9.93
N ASP A 4 -5.14 -25.40 10.58
CA ASP A 4 -6.11 -26.50 10.67
C ASP A 4 -7.17 -26.27 11.76
N SER A 5 -6.88 -25.42 12.76
CA SER A 5 -7.79 -25.02 13.83
C SER A 5 -7.37 -23.68 14.45
N LEU A 6 -8.30 -23.00 15.12
CA LEU A 6 -8.08 -21.79 15.92
C LEU A 6 -8.21 -22.03 17.44
N ASP A 7 -8.32 -23.28 17.90
CA ASP A 7 -8.51 -23.61 19.32
C ASP A 7 -7.38 -23.08 20.21
N PHE A 8 -6.18 -22.85 19.64
CA PHE A 8 -5.05 -22.24 20.34
C PHE A 8 -5.28 -20.77 20.75
N LEU A 9 -6.34 -20.14 20.24
CA LEU A 9 -6.78 -18.80 20.64
C LEU A 9 -7.79 -18.82 21.80
N GLU A 10 -8.35 -19.98 22.14
CA GLU A 10 -9.25 -20.10 23.30
C GLU A 10 -8.46 -19.84 24.59
N GLY A 11 -8.93 -18.87 25.39
CA GLY A 11 -8.29 -18.49 26.65
C GLY A 11 -7.17 -17.45 26.54
N VAL A 12 -6.85 -16.96 25.33
CA VAL A 12 -5.94 -15.82 25.15
C VAL A 12 -6.64 -14.54 25.59
N VAL A 13 -6.14 -13.91 26.66
CA VAL A 13 -6.65 -12.61 27.13
C VAL A 13 -5.81 -11.46 26.57
N LEU A 14 -6.35 -10.24 26.55
CA LEU A 14 -5.64 -9.08 25.99
C LEU A 14 -4.30 -8.81 26.70
N GLU A 15 -4.17 -9.21 27.97
CA GLU A 15 -2.92 -9.12 28.73
C GLU A 15 -1.82 -10.08 28.26
N ASP A 16 -2.14 -11.08 27.44
CA ASP A 16 -1.16 -12.00 26.86
C ASP A 16 -0.55 -11.48 25.56
N VAL A 17 -1.17 -10.46 24.94
CA VAL A 17 -0.67 -9.80 23.72
C VAL A 17 0.77 -9.29 23.93
N PRO A 18 1.12 -8.55 25.00
CA PRO A 18 2.50 -8.12 25.20
C PRO A 18 3.49 -9.28 25.43
N LYS A 19 3.05 -10.44 25.92
CA LYS A 19 3.91 -11.61 26.19
C LYS A 19 4.28 -12.35 24.91
N HIS A 20 3.38 -12.38 23.93
CA HIS A 20 3.57 -13.10 22.67
C HIS A 20 4.02 -12.22 21.51
N PHE A 21 3.76 -10.91 21.57
CA PHE A 21 4.26 -9.97 20.57
C PHE A 21 5.66 -9.49 20.93
N GLY A 22 6.62 -9.75 20.03
CA GLY A 22 8.00 -9.28 20.21
C GLY A 22 8.08 -7.76 20.38
N SER A 23 9.00 -7.29 21.22
CA SER A 23 9.27 -5.87 21.44
C SER A 23 10.01 -5.19 20.27
N LYS A 24 10.44 -5.98 19.29
CA LYS A 24 11.18 -5.51 18.12
C LYS A 24 10.23 -4.74 17.18
N ARG A 25 10.50 -3.46 17.00
CA ARG A 25 9.77 -2.60 16.06
C ARG A 25 10.68 -2.14 14.93
N LYS A 26 10.11 -1.87 13.75
CA LYS A 26 10.83 -1.17 12.68
C LYS A 26 11.08 0.28 13.12
N SER A 27 12.18 0.87 12.69
CA SER A 27 12.40 2.31 12.88
C SER A 27 11.26 3.10 12.22
N LEU A 28 10.91 4.23 12.82
CA LEU A 28 9.96 5.15 12.20
C LEU A 28 10.52 5.63 10.86
N THR A 29 9.64 5.79 9.88
CA THR A 29 10.04 6.34 8.59
C THR A 29 10.30 7.84 8.73
N GLU A 30 11.44 8.31 8.24
CA GLU A 30 11.74 9.75 8.10
C GLU A 30 11.05 10.36 6.87
N LYS A 31 10.57 9.50 5.95
CA LYS A 31 9.89 9.95 4.72
C LYS A 31 8.53 10.54 5.06
N SER A 32 8.21 11.68 4.45
CA SER A 32 6.88 12.28 4.53
C SER A 32 5.81 11.32 4.03
N LEU A 33 4.76 11.17 4.83
CA LEU A 33 3.58 10.40 4.42
C LEU A 33 2.87 11.12 3.26
N LYS A 34 2.32 10.33 2.35
CA LYS A 34 1.53 10.79 1.21
C LYS A 34 0.12 10.28 1.40
N ARG A 35 -0.86 11.17 1.34
CA ARG A 35 -2.29 10.89 1.59
C ARG A 35 -2.93 10.20 0.38
N SER A 36 -2.39 10.43 -0.81
CA SER A 36 -2.93 9.92 -2.07
C SER A 36 -1.81 9.62 -3.07
N ASN A 37 -2.01 8.56 -3.85
CA ASN A 37 -1.20 8.24 -5.03
C ASN A 37 -2.16 8.04 -6.21
N MET A 38 -2.03 8.86 -7.25
CA MET A 38 -2.83 8.76 -8.46
C MET A 38 -2.05 7.99 -9.53
N MET A 39 -2.60 6.88 -9.99
CA MET A 39 -2.01 6.08 -11.07
C MET A 39 -2.52 6.60 -12.42
N LEU A 40 -1.63 7.07 -13.29
CA LEU A 40 -1.98 7.57 -14.61
C LEU A 40 -1.48 6.66 -15.72
N ASN A 41 -2.30 6.48 -16.76
CA ASN A 41 -1.88 5.86 -18.01
C ASN A 41 -1.11 6.90 -18.84
N PRO A 42 0.18 6.67 -19.16
CA PRO A 42 1.01 7.62 -19.89
C PRO A 42 0.60 7.79 -21.35
N LEU A 43 -0.26 6.94 -21.90
CA LEU A 43 -0.79 7.10 -23.25
C LEU A 43 -2.01 8.04 -23.30
N ASN A 44 -2.52 8.48 -22.15
CA ASN A 44 -3.63 9.41 -22.06
C ASN A 44 -3.12 10.84 -21.83
N LEU A 45 -2.77 11.51 -22.95
CA LEU A 45 -2.21 12.87 -22.95
C LEU A 45 -3.11 13.90 -22.26
N LYS A 46 -4.43 13.73 -22.28
CA LYS A 46 -5.37 14.65 -21.60
C LYS A 46 -5.13 14.68 -20.09
N HIS A 47 -4.82 13.54 -19.48
CA HIS A 47 -4.59 13.46 -18.03
C HIS A 47 -3.15 13.87 -17.68
N LEU A 48 -2.17 13.53 -18.53
CA LEU A 48 -0.78 13.99 -18.38
C LEU A 48 -0.67 15.52 -18.42
N ASN A 49 -1.35 16.17 -19.36
CA ASN A 49 -1.28 17.63 -19.54
C ASN A 49 -1.98 18.42 -18.43
N ARG A 50 -2.64 17.75 -17.48
CA ARG A 50 -3.35 18.36 -16.34
C ARG A 50 -2.85 17.81 -15.00
N MET A 51 -1.65 17.21 -14.96
CA MET A 51 -1.08 16.63 -13.74
C MET A 51 -0.80 17.69 -12.67
N ASP A 52 -0.43 18.88 -13.09
CA ASP A 52 -0.22 20.06 -12.26
C ASP A 52 -1.51 20.53 -11.56
N GLU A 53 -2.67 20.30 -12.18
CA GLU A 53 -3.98 20.59 -11.59
C GLU A 53 -4.44 19.52 -10.56
N SER A 54 -3.70 18.42 -10.41
CA SER A 54 -4.07 17.31 -9.52
C SER A 54 -3.74 17.62 -8.06
N ASN A 55 -4.71 17.41 -7.17
CA ASN A 55 -4.51 17.50 -5.71
C ASN A 55 -3.84 16.24 -5.10
N ALA A 56 -3.30 15.34 -5.94
CA ALA A 56 -2.64 14.13 -5.48
C ALA A 56 -1.24 14.43 -4.91
N ASP A 57 -0.90 13.86 -3.75
CA ASP A 57 0.42 14.08 -3.15
C ASP A 57 1.53 13.34 -3.93
N MET A 58 1.15 12.35 -4.74
CA MET A 58 2.00 11.55 -5.58
C MET A 58 1.25 11.15 -6.86
N ILE A 59 1.96 11.14 -7.99
CA ILE A 59 1.48 10.62 -9.27
C ILE A 59 2.42 9.49 -9.70
N THR A 60 1.86 8.34 -10.05
CA THR A 60 2.59 7.20 -10.60
C THR A 60 2.20 7.00 -12.05
N LEU A 61 3.17 7.05 -12.97
CA LEU A 61 2.95 6.68 -14.36
C LEU A 61 2.99 5.15 -14.49
N ASN A 62 1.88 4.55 -14.90
CA ASN A 62 1.76 3.10 -15.01
C ASN A 62 2.25 2.60 -16.37
N LEU A 63 3.36 1.87 -16.38
CA LEU A 63 3.91 1.17 -17.56
C LEU A 63 3.64 -0.34 -17.54
N GLU A 64 2.97 -0.82 -16.50
CA GLU A 64 2.72 -2.23 -16.27
C GLU A 64 1.32 -2.63 -16.75
N ASP A 65 0.40 -2.94 -15.84
CA ASP A 65 -0.85 -3.61 -16.19
C ASP A 65 -1.95 -2.67 -16.72
N ALA A 66 -1.76 -1.34 -16.65
CA ALA A 66 -2.70 -0.38 -17.26
C ALA A 66 -2.42 -0.12 -18.75
N ILE A 67 -1.39 -0.73 -19.33
CA ILE A 67 -1.04 -0.60 -20.74
C ILE A 67 -1.12 -1.97 -21.39
N ALA A 68 -1.94 -2.08 -22.44
CA ALA A 68 -1.98 -3.28 -23.28
C ALA A 68 -0.55 -3.60 -23.78
N PRO A 69 -0.10 -4.87 -23.79
CA PRO A 69 1.28 -5.23 -24.11
C PRO A 69 1.80 -4.66 -25.45
N SER A 70 0.93 -4.49 -26.45
CA SER A 70 1.26 -3.91 -27.75
C SER A 70 1.52 -2.40 -27.75
N ARG A 71 1.28 -1.73 -26.62
CA ARG A 71 1.40 -0.28 -26.46
C ARG A 71 2.41 0.13 -25.38
N LYS A 72 3.14 -0.85 -24.83
CA LYS A 72 4.35 -0.59 -24.02
C LYS A 72 5.51 -0.28 -24.96
#